data_AF-C9YYV9-F1
#
_entry.id   AF-C9YYV9-F1
#
_cell.length_a   1.000
_cell.length_b   1.000
_cell.length_c   1.000
_cell.angle_alpha   90.00
_cell.angle_beta   90.00
_cell.angle_gamma   90.00
#
_symmetry.space_group_name_H-M   'P 1'
#
loop_
_entity.id
_entity.type
_entity.pdbx_description
1 polymer ?
#
loop_
_entity_poly.entity_id
_entity_poly.type
_entity_poly.pdbx_seq_one_letter_code
_entity_poly.pdbx_strand_id
1 'polypeptide(L)'
;MAWFYGLGITGVALLVLSLVFDGVLDGAFDGAPGGVLDGWLSLPVVAGFLSATGFGGVLAAELLGAGPVVATGCGAVVGAAAAWSTYRFGRALAGDRTAVAPRGADLVGTSGRVVTAIPADGFGEVLVRLAGQPVKLAARSGGPVARGAEVWVEAAPTATSVLVRPVER
;
A
#
# COMPACT_ATOMS: atom_id res chain seq x y z
N MET A 1 21.88 34.49 3.89
CA MET A 1 22.57 33.20 3.63
C MET A 1 22.30 32.17 4.72
N ALA A 2 22.54 32.43 6.01
CA ALA A 2 22.28 31.46 7.09
C ALA A 2 20.84 30.90 7.13
N TRP A 3 19.86 31.71 6.76
CA TRP A 3 18.45 31.30 6.60
C TRP A 3 18.25 30.12 5.66
N PHE A 4 18.96 30.06 4.52
CA PHE A 4 18.81 28.97 3.55
C PHE A 4 19.33 27.64 4.10
N TYR A 5 20.46 27.68 4.81
CA TYR A 5 20.96 26.51 5.54
C TYR A 5 20.01 26.08 6.65
N GLY A 6 19.44 27.03 7.39
CA GLY A 6 18.43 26.75 8.41
C GLY A 6 17.21 26.02 7.84
N LEU A 7 16.68 26.50 6.70
CA LEU A 7 15.58 25.83 5.99
C LEU A 7 15.96 24.43 5.51
N GLY A 8 17.14 24.30 4.90
CA GLY A 8 17.64 23.03 4.36
C GLY A 8 17.78 21.97 5.44
N ILE A 9 18.49 22.32 6.53
CA ILE A 9 18.73 21.43 7.67
C ILE A 9 17.43 21.08 8.38
N THR A 10 16.52 22.05 8.56
CA THR A 10 15.21 21.79 9.17
C THR A 10 14.41 20.81 8.32
N GLY A 11 14.41 20.98 7.00
CA GLY A 11 13.78 20.02 6.09
C GLY A 11 14.36 18.61 6.19
N VAL A 12 15.69 18.48 6.29
CA VAL A 12 16.35 17.18 6.49
C VAL A 12 16.00 16.57 7.85
N ALA A 13 16.01 17.35 8.92
CA ALA A 13 15.64 16.88 10.25
C ALA A 13 14.19 16.40 10.29
N LEU A 14 13.28 17.12 9.64
CA LEU A 14 11.88 16.70 9.47
C LEU A 14 11.75 15.43 8.63
N LEU A 15 12.56 15.28 7.57
CA LEU A 15 12.58 14.03 6.78
C LEU A 15 13.02 12.85 7.64
N VAL A 16 14.11 13.00 8.39
CA VAL A 16 14.61 11.95 9.29
C VAL A 16 13.56 11.60 10.35
N LEU A 17 12.91 12.61 10.94
CA LEU A 17 11.83 12.39 11.90
C LEU A 17 10.66 11.64 11.27
N SER A 18 10.23 12.03 10.06
CA SER A 18 9.17 11.36 9.33
C SER A 18 9.53 9.89 9.07
N LEU A 19 10.75 9.61 8.64
CA LEU A 19 11.22 8.24 8.37
C LEU A 19 11.30 7.38 9.64
N VAL A 20 11.74 7.94 10.76
CA VAL A 20 11.89 7.20 12.03
C VAL A 20 10.55 6.93 12.69
N PHE A 21 9.61 7.88 12.60
CA PHE A 21 8.34 7.83 13.31
C PHE A 21 7.14 7.52 12.41
N ASP A 22 7.34 7.12 11.16
CA ASP A 22 6.31 6.92 10.13
C ASP A 22 5.06 6.18 10.67
N GLY A 23 5.24 4.99 11.25
CA GLY A 23 4.13 4.20 11.81
C GLY A 23 3.46 4.77 13.08
N VAL A 24 4.17 5.60 13.86
CA VAL A 24 3.60 6.29 15.03
C VAL A 24 2.82 7.54 14.59
N LEU A 25 3.35 8.25 13.59
CA LEU A 25 2.72 9.43 13.00
C LEU A 25 1.43 9.03 12.30
N ASP A 26 1.45 7.98 11.48
CA ASP A 26 0.24 7.48 10.82
C ASP A 26 -0.87 7.13 11.83
N GLY A 27 -0.54 6.39 12.89
CA GLY A 27 -1.52 6.05 13.93
C GLY A 27 -1.99 7.24 14.78
N ALA A 28 -1.16 8.27 14.97
CA ALA A 28 -1.53 9.49 15.70
C ALA A 28 -2.38 10.47 14.87
N PHE A 29 -2.21 10.45 13.54
CA PHE A 29 -2.93 11.34 12.62
C PHE A 29 -4.17 10.71 11.97
N ASP A 30 -4.44 9.42 12.19
CA ASP A 30 -5.59 8.65 11.66
C ASP A 30 -6.99 9.23 12.02
N GLY A 31 -7.05 10.18 12.97
CA GLY A 31 -8.28 10.86 13.40
C GLY A 31 -8.30 12.38 13.23
N ALA A 32 -7.24 12.99 12.69
CA ALA A 32 -7.23 14.42 12.39
C ALA A 32 -8.10 14.72 11.15
N PRO A 33 -8.59 15.95 10.94
CA PRO A 33 -9.25 16.36 9.67
C PRO A 33 -8.30 16.33 8.45
N GLY A 34 -7.20 15.59 8.53
CA GLY A 34 -6.04 15.53 7.65
C GLY A 34 -6.05 14.39 6.62
N GLY A 35 -7.17 13.69 6.39
CA GLY A 35 -7.27 12.76 5.25
C GLY A 35 -7.06 13.42 3.86
N VAL A 36 -7.01 14.76 3.82
CA VAL A 36 -6.64 15.57 2.64
C VAL A 36 -5.10 15.75 2.53
N LEU A 37 -4.36 15.59 3.63
CA LEU A 37 -2.90 15.70 3.70
C LEU A 37 -2.18 14.41 3.30
N ASP A 38 -2.82 13.25 3.41
CA ASP A 38 -2.23 11.93 3.09
C ASP A 38 -1.64 11.86 1.67
N GLY A 39 -2.20 12.63 0.75
CA GLY A 39 -1.69 12.75 -0.60
C GLY A 39 -0.76 13.95 -0.78
N TRP A 40 -1.29 15.16 -0.67
CA TRP A 40 -0.66 16.38 -1.21
C TRP A 40 0.25 17.11 -0.21
N LEU A 41 0.13 16.81 1.08
CA LEU A 41 0.80 17.51 2.19
C LEU A 41 1.41 16.51 3.18
N SER A 42 1.83 15.34 2.69
CA SER A 42 2.48 14.35 3.55
C SER A 42 3.78 14.93 4.11
N LEU A 43 4.12 14.52 5.34
CA LEU A 43 5.34 14.97 6.03
C LEU A 43 6.60 14.83 5.14
N PRO A 44 6.78 13.74 4.37
CA PRO A 44 7.90 13.62 3.43
C PRO A 44 7.89 14.65 2.29
N VAL A 45 6.72 15.01 1.75
CA VAL A 45 6.59 16.00 0.67
C VAL A 45 6.97 17.39 1.19
N VAL A 46 6.48 17.76 2.37
CA VAL A 46 6.78 19.04 3.02
C VAL A 46 8.25 19.12 3.41
N ALA A 47 8.78 18.06 4.03
CA ALA A 47 10.16 18.03 4.46
C ALA A 47 11.14 18.02 3.26
N GLY A 48 10.79 17.30 2.18
CA GLY A 48 11.49 17.36 0.90
C GLY A 48 11.45 18.76 0.27
N PHE A 49 10.30 19.43 0.27
CA PHE A 49 10.16 20.81 -0.20
C PHE A 49 11.07 21.78 0.57
N LEU A 50 11.03 21.77 1.91
CA LEU A 50 11.85 22.66 2.73
C LEU A 50 13.34 22.41 2.52
N SER A 51 13.74 21.14 2.50
CA SER A 51 15.13 20.73 2.28
C SER A 51 15.64 21.23 0.92
N ALA A 52 14.91 20.90 -0.15
CA ALA A 52 15.28 21.27 -1.52
C ALA A 52 15.20 22.78 -1.77
N THR A 53 14.28 23.50 -1.12
CA THR A 53 14.21 24.98 -1.19
C THR A 53 15.40 25.62 -0.49
N GLY A 54 15.75 25.15 0.71
CA GLY A 54 16.88 25.65 1.47
C GLY A 54 18.20 25.40 0.75
N PHE A 55 18.50 24.15 0.39
CA PHE A 55 19.74 23.81 -0.31
C PHE A 55 19.78 24.35 -1.74
N GLY A 56 18.66 24.40 -2.47
CA GLY A 56 18.59 25.04 -3.78
C GLY A 56 18.89 26.55 -3.71
N GLY A 57 18.43 27.22 -2.66
CA GLY A 57 18.78 28.62 -2.39
C GLY A 57 20.26 28.81 -2.05
N VAL A 58 20.86 27.90 -1.26
CA VAL A 58 22.32 27.89 -1.00
C VAL A 58 23.10 27.73 -2.30
N LEU A 59 22.75 26.74 -3.12
CA LEU A 59 23.45 26.47 -4.39
C LEU A 59 23.35 27.67 -5.34
N ALA A 60 22.18 28.30 -5.45
CA ALA A 60 22.03 29.49 -6.28
C ALA A 60 22.83 30.69 -5.75
N ALA A 61 22.86 30.88 -4.44
CA ALA A 61 23.62 31.96 -3.84
C ALA A 61 25.15 31.77 -3.96
N GLU A 62 25.64 30.57 -3.63
CA GLU A 62 27.07 30.27 -3.53
C GLU A 62 27.71 29.93 -4.88
N LEU A 63 27.02 29.16 -5.72
CA LEU A 63 27.59 28.66 -6.98
C LEU A 63 27.35 29.61 -8.16
N LEU A 64 26.20 30.28 -8.18
CA LEU A 64 25.80 31.20 -9.27
C LEU A 64 26.00 32.67 -8.90
N GLY A 65 26.45 32.97 -7.67
CA GLY A 65 26.58 34.35 -7.18
C GLY A 65 25.27 35.13 -7.18
N ALA A 66 24.13 34.43 -7.13
CA ALA A 66 22.82 35.02 -7.31
C ALA A 66 22.44 35.90 -6.10
N GLY A 67 21.84 37.05 -6.37
CA GLY A 67 21.29 37.91 -5.31
C GLY A 67 20.15 37.22 -4.54
N PRO A 68 19.80 37.68 -3.33
CA PRO A 68 18.85 36.99 -2.45
C PRO A 68 17.49 36.67 -3.08
N VAL A 69 17.00 37.56 -3.95
CA VAL A 69 15.72 37.38 -4.67
C VAL A 69 15.81 36.23 -5.67
N VAL A 70 16.87 36.20 -6.48
CA VAL A 70 17.09 35.16 -7.48
C VAL A 70 17.37 33.81 -6.81
N ALA A 71 18.17 33.80 -5.74
CA ALA A 71 18.44 32.59 -4.96
C ALA A 71 17.15 32.01 -4.35
N THR A 72 16.26 32.86 -3.84
CA THR A 72 14.94 32.41 -3.33
C THR A 72 14.07 31.84 -4.44
N GLY A 73 14.04 32.48 -5.61
CA GLY A 73 13.31 31.99 -6.78
C GLY A 73 13.82 30.63 -7.24
N CYS A 74 15.14 30.46 -7.38
CA CYS A 74 15.76 29.19 -7.74
C CYS A 74 15.46 28.10 -6.69
N GLY A 75 15.60 28.43 -5.40
CA GLY A 75 15.25 27.53 -4.31
C GLY A 75 13.80 27.07 -4.39
N ALA A 76 12.85 27.99 -4.58
CA ALA A 76 11.43 27.66 -4.68
C ALA A 76 11.11 26.75 -5.87
N VAL A 77 11.75 26.96 -7.03
CA VAL A 77 11.59 26.10 -8.22
C VAL A 77 12.11 24.69 -7.94
N VAL A 78 13.31 24.58 -7.35
CA VAL A 78 13.90 23.28 -6.98
C VAL A 78 13.05 22.57 -5.91
N GLY A 79 12.58 23.31 -4.91
CA GLY A 79 11.68 22.81 -3.88
C GLY A 79 10.37 22.28 -4.44
N ALA A 80 9.72 23.04 -5.33
CA ALA A 80 8.48 22.63 -5.98
C ALA A 80 8.67 21.38 -6.84
N ALA A 81 9.78 21.29 -7.57
CA ALA A 81 10.13 20.10 -8.35
C ALA A 81 10.34 18.87 -7.46
N ALA A 82 11.01 19.03 -6.33
CA ALA A 82 11.20 17.95 -5.35
C ALA A 82 9.86 17.51 -4.74
N ALA A 83 9.04 18.46 -4.28
CA ALA A 83 7.71 18.19 -3.72
C ALA A 83 6.81 17.43 -4.71
N TRP A 84 6.75 17.93 -5.96
CA TRP A 84 5.99 17.29 -7.03
C TRP A 84 6.48 15.88 -7.34
N SER A 85 7.80 15.67 -7.39
CA SER A 85 8.41 14.36 -7.62
C SER A 85 8.05 13.38 -6.51
N THR A 86 8.26 13.76 -5.25
CA THR A 86 7.90 12.94 -4.07
C THR A 86 6.42 12.59 -4.07
N TYR A 87 5.55 13.57 -4.34
CA TYR A 87 4.11 13.36 -4.46
C TYR A 87 3.78 12.33 -5.55
N ARG A 88 4.34 12.50 -6.75
CA ARG A 88 4.05 11.64 -7.89
C ARG A 88 4.53 10.22 -7.63
N PHE A 89 5.73 10.04 -7.08
CA PHE A 89 6.26 8.73 -6.71
C PHE A 89 5.42 8.06 -5.63
N GLY A 90 5.06 8.78 -4.56
CA GLY A 90 4.18 8.25 -3.51
C GLY A 90 2.84 7.79 -4.09
N ARG A 91 2.22 8.60 -4.96
CA ARG A 91 0.98 8.22 -5.63
C ARG A 91 1.15 7.04 -6.59
N ALA A 92 2.27 6.93 -7.28
CA ALA A 92 2.55 5.80 -8.18
C ALA A 92 2.67 4.49 -7.39
N LEU A 93 3.37 4.51 -6.26
CA LEU A 93 3.52 3.35 -5.36
C LEU A 93 2.21 2.97 -4.68
N ALA A 94 1.42 3.96 -4.22
CA ALA A 94 0.08 3.73 -3.68
C ALA A 94 -0.95 3.33 -4.77
N GLY A 95 -0.55 3.43 -6.04
CA GLY A 95 -1.38 3.19 -7.21
C GLY A 95 -1.54 1.71 -7.58
N ASP A 96 -0.90 0.78 -6.89
CA ASP A 96 -0.96 -0.67 -7.13
C ASP A 96 -2.31 -1.30 -6.69
N ARG A 97 -3.40 -0.81 -7.27
CA ARG A 97 -4.75 -1.39 -7.18
C ARG A 97 -5.12 -2.16 -8.45
N THR A 98 -4.22 -2.97 -9.00
CA THR A 98 -4.47 -3.69 -10.27
C THR A 98 -4.97 -5.12 -10.14
N ALA A 99 -5.20 -5.63 -8.92
CA ALA A 99 -6.05 -6.80 -8.73
C ALA A 99 -7.30 -6.40 -7.96
N VAL A 100 -8.48 -6.64 -8.54
CA VAL A 100 -9.75 -6.60 -7.81
C VAL A 100 -9.56 -7.48 -6.56
N ALA A 101 -9.85 -6.92 -5.38
CA ALA A 101 -9.76 -7.69 -4.14
C ALA A 101 -10.57 -8.99 -4.31
N PRO A 102 -9.96 -10.18 -4.13
CA PRO A 102 -10.65 -11.41 -4.42
C PRO A 102 -11.95 -11.53 -3.64
N ARG A 103 -13.05 -11.78 -4.34
CA ARG A 103 -14.38 -11.93 -3.74
C ARG A 103 -14.74 -13.40 -3.62
N GLY A 104 -15.68 -13.71 -2.73
CA GLY A 104 -16.22 -15.07 -2.62
C GLY A 104 -16.79 -15.60 -3.94
N ALA A 105 -17.33 -14.72 -4.80
CA ALA A 105 -17.79 -15.09 -6.13
C ALA A 105 -16.67 -15.60 -7.05
N ASP A 106 -15.43 -15.13 -6.86
CA ASP A 106 -14.27 -15.55 -7.65
C ASP A 106 -13.77 -16.96 -7.25
N LEU A 107 -14.28 -17.52 -6.14
CA LEU A 107 -14.04 -18.91 -5.75
C LEU A 107 -14.89 -19.88 -6.58
N VAL A 108 -16.05 -19.46 -7.08
CA VAL A 108 -16.95 -20.33 -7.85
C VAL A 108 -16.28 -20.68 -9.18
N GLY A 109 -16.21 -21.96 -9.51
CA GLY A 109 -15.50 -22.40 -10.71
C GLY A 109 -14.01 -22.67 -10.53
N THR A 110 -13.49 -22.58 -9.30
CA THR A 110 -12.10 -22.97 -9.01
C THR A 110 -12.02 -24.43 -8.57
N SER A 111 -10.92 -25.09 -8.92
CA SER A 111 -10.58 -26.41 -8.38
C SER A 111 -9.70 -26.28 -7.13
N GLY A 112 -9.86 -27.23 -6.23
CA GLY A 112 -9.11 -27.32 -5.00
C GLY A 112 -8.89 -28.75 -4.57
N ARG A 113 -8.17 -28.92 -3.46
CA ARG A 113 -7.91 -30.23 -2.88
C ARG A 113 -8.36 -30.28 -1.43
N VAL A 114 -9.00 -31.38 -1.05
CA VAL A 114 -9.43 -31.61 0.33
C VAL A 114 -8.22 -31.83 1.24
N VAL A 115 -8.07 -30.99 2.26
CA VAL A 115 -7.02 -31.10 3.29
C VAL A 115 -7.51 -31.89 4.48
N THR A 116 -8.75 -31.64 4.90
CA THR A 116 -9.44 -32.33 5.98
C THR A 116 -10.71 -32.94 5.41
N ALA A 117 -10.88 -34.25 5.61
CA ALA A 117 -11.99 -35.01 5.03
C ALA A 117 -13.33 -34.34 5.34
N ILE A 118 -14.21 -34.31 4.34
CA ILE A 118 -15.54 -33.70 4.46
C ILE A 118 -16.51 -34.83 4.82
N PRO A 119 -17.10 -34.85 6.03
CA PRO A 119 -18.12 -35.83 6.38
C PRO A 119 -19.45 -35.49 5.69
N ALA A 120 -20.37 -36.48 5.62
CA ALA A 120 -21.68 -36.29 4.96
C ALA A 120 -22.52 -35.15 5.58
N ASP A 121 -22.49 -35.02 6.91
CA ASP A 121 -23.21 -33.97 7.66
C ASP A 121 -22.25 -33.11 8.49
N GLY A 122 -21.29 -32.45 7.82
CA GLY A 122 -20.39 -31.54 8.52
C GLY A 122 -19.46 -30.76 7.61
N PHE A 123 -18.50 -30.08 8.23
CA PHE A 123 -17.48 -29.32 7.52
C PHE A 123 -16.17 -30.10 7.48
N GLY A 124 -15.57 -30.15 6.30
CA GLY A 124 -14.14 -30.41 6.16
C GLY A 124 -13.42 -29.13 5.76
N GLU A 125 -12.23 -29.26 5.19
CA GLU A 125 -11.43 -28.12 4.75
C GLU A 125 -10.81 -28.41 3.39
N VAL A 126 -10.80 -27.41 2.52
CA VAL A 126 -10.22 -27.47 1.18
C VAL A 126 -9.18 -26.38 1.02
N LEU A 127 -8.17 -26.69 0.22
CA LEU A 127 -7.18 -25.72 -0.24
C LEU A 127 -7.52 -25.35 -1.68
N VAL A 128 -7.86 -24.08 -1.91
CA VAL A 128 -8.23 -23.51 -3.21
C VAL A 128 -7.22 -22.44 -3.58
N ARG A 129 -6.96 -22.24 -4.87
CA ARG A 129 -6.09 -21.15 -5.34
C ARG A 129 -6.93 -19.98 -5.80
N LEU A 130 -6.82 -18.85 -5.08
CA LEU A 130 -7.50 -17.61 -5.41
C LEU A 130 -6.45 -16.56 -5.79
N ALA A 131 -6.50 -16.05 -7.03
CA ALA A 131 -5.49 -15.14 -7.56
C ALA A 131 -4.03 -15.64 -7.36
N GLY A 132 -3.81 -16.95 -7.50
CA GLY A 132 -2.50 -17.59 -7.31
C GLY A 132 -2.14 -17.93 -5.85
N GLN A 133 -2.85 -17.38 -4.87
CA GLN A 133 -2.60 -17.65 -3.45
C GLN A 133 -3.39 -18.87 -2.96
N PRO A 134 -2.76 -19.81 -2.21
CA PRO A 134 -3.47 -20.91 -1.58
C PRO A 134 -4.27 -20.42 -0.37
N VAL A 135 -5.59 -20.59 -0.41
CA VAL A 135 -6.51 -20.21 0.67
C VAL A 135 -7.19 -21.47 1.20
N LYS A 136 -7.19 -21.61 2.53
CA LYS A 136 -7.87 -22.70 3.21
C LYS A 136 -9.27 -22.27 3.60
N LEU A 137 -10.28 -23.01 3.15
CA LEU A 137 -11.68 -22.68 3.38
C LEU A 137 -12.41 -23.88 3.98
N ALA A 138 -13.41 -23.60 4.82
CA ALA A 138 -14.32 -24.63 5.29
C ALA A 138 -15.16 -25.13 4.10
N ALA A 139 -15.31 -26.44 3.96
CA ALA A 139 -16.01 -27.04 2.83
C ALA A 139 -17.16 -27.93 3.29
N ARG A 140 -18.28 -27.83 2.58
CA ARG A 140 -19.38 -28.80 2.62
C ARG A 140 -19.54 -29.46 1.26
N SER A 141 -19.99 -30.70 1.25
CA SER A 141 -20.31 -31.45 0.04
C SER A 141 -21.60 -32.23 0.25
N GLY A 142 -22.28 -32.60 -0.83
CA GLY A 142 -23.50 -33.41 -0.78
C GLY A 142 -23.28 -34.85 -0.32
N GLY A 143 -22.02 -35.30 -0.20
CA GLY A 143 -21.64 -36.60 0.31
C GLY A 143 -20.24 -36.59 0.93
N PRO A 144 -19.79 -37.70 1.54
CA PRO A 144 -18.48 -37.77 2.17
C PRO A 144 -17.36 -37.68 1.12
N VAL A 145 -16.36 -36.82 1.36
CA VAL A 145 -15.20 -36.65 0.47
C VAL A 145 -13.91 -36.91 1.24
N ALA A 146 -13.10 -37.84 0.73
CA ALA A 146 -11.84 -38.23 1.35
C ALA A 146 -10.78 -37.12 1.25
N ARG A 147 -9.86 -37.09 2.22
CA ARG A 147 -8.67 -36.23 2.17
C ARG A 147 -7.87 -36.51 0.89
N GLY A 148 -7.40 -35.44 0.25
CA GLY A 148 -6.60 -35.50 -0.97
C GLY A 148 -7.41 -35.57 -2.26
N ALA A 149 -8.74 -35.74 -2.19
CA ALA A 149 -9.61 -35.67 -3.36
C ALA A 149 -9.60 -34.29 -3.99
N GLU A 150 -9.72 -34.26 -5.32
CA GLU A 150 -9.91 -33.03 -6.08
C GLU A 150 -11.39 -32.66 -6.11
N VAL A 151 -11.66 -31.38 -5.87
CA VAL A 151 -13.02 -30.87 -5.75
C VAL A 151 -13.18 -29.58 -6.55
N TRP A 152 -14.40 -29.33 -6.99
CA TRP A 152 -14.81 -28.12 -7.70
C TRP A 152 -15.73 -27.28 -6.81
N VAL A 153 -15.46 -25.98 -6.69
CA VAL A 153 -16.31 -25.06 -5.93
C VAL A 153 -17.55 -24.68 -6.73
N GLU A 154 -18.72 -25.04 -6.22
CA GLU A 154 -20.02 -24.73 -6.83
C GLU A 154 -20.61 -23.42 -6.31
N ALA A 155 -20.40 -23.14 -5.03
CA ALA A 155 -20.90 -21.93 -4.39
C ALA A 155 -20.00 -21.52 -3.23
N ALA A 156 -19.99 -20.23 -2.92
CA ALA A 156 -19.33 -19.65 -1.74
C ALA A 156 -20.38 -18.96 -0.86
N PRO A 157 -21.13 -19.70 -0.01
CA PRO A 157 -22.17 -19.13 0.83
C PRO A 157 -21.64 -18.08 1.82
N THR A 158 -20.38 -18.18 2.24
CA THR A 158 -19.71 -17.13 3.02
C THR A 158 -18.29 -16.89 2.51
N ALA A 159 -17.63 -15.83 2.99
CA ALA A 159 -16.23 -15.55 2.67
C ALA A 159 -15.24 -16.64 3.15
N THR A 160 -15.68 -17.52 4.07
CA THR A 160 -14.84 -18.55 4.70
C THR A 160 -15.35 -19.98 4.47
N SER A 161 -16.47 -20.13 3.75
CA SER A 161 -17.08 -21.44 3.50
C SER A 161 -17.51 -21.61 2.05
N VAL A 162 -17.25 -22.80 1.53
CA VAL A 162 -17.54 -23.18 0.14
C VAL A 162 -18.32 -24.48 0.09
N LEU A 163 -19.20 -24.58 -0.91
CA LEU A 163 -19.88 -25.81 -1.28
C LEU A 163 -19.13 -26.41 -2.47
N VAL A 164 -18.72 -27.66 -2.31
CA VAL A 164 -17.83 -28.34 -3.26
C VAL A 164 -18.40 -29.69 -3.69
N ARG A 165 -18.16 -30.02 -4.96
CA ARG A 165 -18.41 -31.37 -5.49
C ARG A 165 -17.10 -32.08 -5.83
N PRO A 166 -17.00 -33.40 -5.60
CA PRO A 166 -15.86 -34.17 -6.08
C PRO A 166 -15.78 -34.15 -7.61
N VAL A 167 -14.57 -34.12 -8.15
CA VAL A 167 -14.34 -34.28 -9.59
C VAL A 167 -14.34 -35.77 -9.92
N GLU A 168 -15.35 -36.23 -10.65
CA GLU A 168 -15.37 -37.56 -11.25
C GLU A 168 -14.42 -37.56 -12.46
N ARG A 169 -13.53 -38.55 -12.53
CA ARG A 169 -12.55 -38.72 -13.61
C ARG A 169 -12.95 -39.87 -14.51
#